data_AF-A0A523DJ42-F1
#
_entry.id   AF-A0A523DJ42-F1
#
_cell.length_a   1.000
_cell.length_b   1.000
_cell.length_c   1.000
_cell.angle_alpha   90.00
_cell.angle_beta   90.00
_cell.angle_gamma   90.00
#
_symmetry.space_group_name_H-M   'P 1'
#
loop_
_entity.id
_entity.type
_entity.pdbx_description
1 polymer ?
#
loop_
_entity_poly.entity_id
_entity_poly.type
_entity_poly.pdbx_seq_one_letter_code
_entity_poly.pdbx_strand_id
1 'polypeptide(L)'
;MDTGRGVLYVATGNAYTQPAAGTSDAIMAIELATGAIRWWNQLTPNDAFITGCRGTNPNCPEDGGPDHDFGASPALVIGSRPGNVLLAFGVN
;
A
#
# COMPACT_ATOMS: atom_id res chain seq x y z
N MET A 1 -11.37 4.46 -8.77
CA MET A 1 -10.81 4.90 -10.07
C MET A 1 -11.24 6.34 -10.32
N ASP A 2 -10.32 7.20 -10.76
CA ASP A 2 -10.57 8.60 -11.16
C ASP A 2 -10.36 8.74 -12.67
N THR A 3 -11.46 8.61 -13.42
CA THR A 3 -11.44 8.69 -14.89
C THR A 3 -11.16 10.11 -15.40
N GLY A 4 -11.47 11.15 -14.60
CA GLY A 4 -11.16 12.53 -14.94
C GLY A 4 -9.66 12.84 -14.95
N ARG A 5 -8.89 12.16 -14.08
CA ARG A 5 -7.41 12.27 -14.04
C ARG A 5 -6.68 11.15 -14.77
N GLY A 6 -7.40 10.13 -15.23
CA GLY A 6 -6.81 8.94 -15.85
C GLY A 6 -6.03 8.07 -14.86
N VAL A 7 -6.47 7.98 -13.60
CA VAL A 7 -5.73 7.30 -12.51
C VAL A 7 -6.56 6.23 -11.81
N LEU A 8 -5.95 5.07 -11.57
CA LEU A 8 -6.40 4.07 -10.62
C LEU A 8 -5.61 4.22 -9.31
N TYR A 9 -6.32 4.36 -8.19
CA TYR A 9 -5.71 4.31 -6.86
C TYR A 9 -5.89 2.90 -6.30
N VAL A 10 -4.81 2.31 -5.83
CA VAL A 10 -4.79 0.98 -5.21
C VAL A 10 -4.14 1.06 -3.84
N ALA A 11 -4.52 0.14 -2.96
CA ALA A 11 -3.74 -0.17 -1.77
C ALA A 11 -3.06 -1.52 -1.99
N THR A 12 -1.83 -1.64 -1.54
CA THR A 12 -1.06 -2.89 -1.52
C THR A 12 -0.92 -3.36 -0.09
N GLY A 13 -0.80 -4.67 0.09
CA GLY A 13 -0.63 -5.24 1.41
C GLY A 13 0.78 -5.72 1.70
N ASN A 14 0.84 -6.63 2.67
CA ASN A 14 2.06 -7.12 3.30
C ASN A 14 3.16 -7.52 2.31
N ALA A 15 4.41 -7.19 2.67
CA ALA A 15 5.56 -7.92 2.16
C ALA A 15 5.73 -9.24 2.92
N TYR A 16 6.14 -10.29 2.22
CA TYR A 16 6.41 -11.61 2.82
C TYR A 16 7.89 -12.00 2.76
N THR A 17 8.76 -11.05 2.43
CA THR A 17 10.21 -11.23 2.32
C THR A 17 10.92 -9.95 2.72
N GLN A 18 12.18 -10.08 3.15
CA GLN A 18 13.05 -8.92 3.32
C GLN A 18 14.07 -8.76 2.17
N PRO A 19 14.42 -7.51 1.82
CA PRO A 19 13.81 -6.27 2.31
C PRO A 19 12.35 -6.13 1.85
N ALA A 20 11.51 -5.50 2.66
CA ALA A 20 10.14 -5.17 2.26
C ALA A 20 10.19 -4.28 1.01
N ALA A 21 9.36 -4.58 0.01
CA ALA A 21 9.32 -3.75 -1.19
C ALA A 21 8.80 -2.36 -0.80
N GLY A 22 9.35 -1.30 -1.39
CA GLY A 22 8.87 0.07 -1.15
C GLY A 22 7.41 0.31 -1.61
N THR A 23 6.81 -0.68 -2.27
CA THR A 23 5.41 -0.68 -2.71
C THR A 23 4.55 -1.69 -1.96
N SER A 24 5.05 -2.36 -0.90
CA SER A 24 4.17 -3.03 0.07
C SER A 24 3.55 -1.98 0.99
N ASP A 25 2.40 -2.30 1.57
CA ASP A 25 1.78 -1.47 2.61
C ASP A 25 1.71 0.00 2.18
N ALA A 26 1.26 0.21 0.94
CA ALA A 26 1.30 1.49 0.26
C ALA A 26 -0.01 1.83 -0.44
N ILE A 27 -0.28 3.14 -0.52
CA ILE A 27 -1.24 3.68 -1.50
C ILE A 27 -0.48 4.03 -2.77
N MET A 28 -0.96 3.55 -3.91
CA MET A 28 -0.33 3.80 -5.21
C MET A 28 -1.31 4.43 -6.20
N ALA A 29 -0.79 5.31 -7.06
CA ALA A 29 -1.50 5.84 -8.22
C ALA A 29 -0.92 5.25 -9.50
N ILE A 30 -1.77 4.60 -10.28
CA ILE A 30 -1.42 3.94 -11.53
C ILE A 30 -2.16 4.64 -12.67
N GLU A 31 -1.44 4.95 -13.75
CA GLU A 31 -2.03 5.52 -14.96
C GLU A 31 -2.90 4.48 -15.69
N LEU A 32 -4.15 4.85 -15.99
CA LEU A 32 -5.12 3.95 -16.60
C LEU A 32 -4.72 3.50 -18.02
N ALA A 33 -4.06 4.37 -18.78
CA ALA A 33 -3.72 4.09 -20.17
C ALA A 33 -2.53 3.14 -20.33
N THR A 34 -1.57 3.21 -19.41
CA THR A 34 -0.25 2.57 -19.57
C THR A 34 0.06 1.54 -18.48
N GLY A 35 -0.62 1.60 -17.34
CA GLY A 35 -0.25 0.85 -16.14
C GLY A 35 0.99 1.41 -15.43
N ALA A 36 1.52 2.57 -15.85
CA ALA A 36 2.68 3.18 -15.21
C ALA A 36 2.34 3.68 -13.80
N ILE A 37 3.24 3.43 -12.84
CA ILE A 37 3.12 3.98 -11.49
C ILE A 37 3.48 5.47 -11.55
N ARG A 38 2.53 6.33 -11.18
CA ARG A 38 2.76 7.78 -11.09
C ARG A 38 3.43 8.17 -9.78
N TRP A 39 2.98 7.55 -8.69
CA TRP A 39 3.55 7.70 -7.35
C TRP A 39 3.07 6.57 -6.45
N TRP A 40 3.77 6.36 -5.36
CA TRP A 40 3.33 5.54 -4.24
C TRP A 40 3.72 6.21 -2.92
N ASN A 41 2.99 5.89 -1.86
CA ASN A 41 3.30 6.29 -0.50
C ASN A 41 3.15 5.06 0.40
N GLN A 42 4.29 4.54 0.88
CA GLN A 42 4.34 3.45 1.84
C GLN A 42 4.17 4.01 3.25
N LEU A 43 3.21 3.47 3.98
CA LEU A 43 2.91 3.94 5.34
C LEU A 43 3.82 3.27 6.37
N THR A 44 4.15 2.00 6.15
CA THR A 44 4.94 1.20 7.09
C THR A 44 6.16 0.59 6.38
N PRO A 45 7.29 1.32 6.33
CA PRO A 45 8.53 0.76 5.79
C PRO A 45 9.05 -0.40 6.64
N ASN A 46 9.67 -1.38 5.98
CA ASN A 46 10.24 -2.59 6.59
C ASN A 46 9.23 -3.51 7.27
N ASP A 47 7.94 -3.37 6.96
CA ASP A 47 6.94 -4.33 7.39
C ASP A 47 6.97 -5.57 6.49
N ALA A 48 7.50 -6.66 7.03
CA ALA A 48 7.67 -7.91 6.31
C ALA A 48 7.03 -9.03 7.15
N PHE A 49 5.71 -9.13 7.09
CA PHE A 49 4.93 -10.13 7.81
C PHE A 49 5.13 -11.55 7.28
N ILE A 50 6.34 -12.10 7.45
CA ILE A 50 6.70 -13.44 6.99
C ILE A 50 5.97 -14.48 7.85
N THR A 51 4.95 -15.10 7.27
CA THR A 51 4.19 -16.17 7.93
C THR A 51 5.14 -17.30 8.35
N GLY A 52 5.20 -17.58 9.65
CA GLY A 52 6.12 -18.58 10.22
C GLY A 52 7.35 -17.99 10.92
N CYS A 53 7.60 -16.68 10.77
CA CYS A 53 8.61 -15.94 11.52
C CYS A 53 8.03 -15.30 12.78
N ARG A 54 7.45 -16.13 13.65
CA ARG A 54 6.98 -15.74 14.98
C ARG A 54 7.87 -16.39 16.04
N GLY A 55 8.47 -15.58 16.91
CA GLY A 55 9.39 -16.06 17.95
C GLY A 55 10.80 -16.34 17.44
N THR A 56 11.55 -17.18 18.15
CA THR A 56 12.97 -17.47 17.83
C THR A 56 13.10 -18.56 16.77
N ASN A 57 13.15 -18.16 15.50
CA ASN A 57 13.51 -19.03 14.37
C ASN A 57 14.79 -18.51 13.71
N PRO A 58 15.88 -19.29 13.68
CA PRO A 58 17.17 -18.83 13.14
C PRO A 58 17.16 -18.59 11.62
N ASN A 59 16.15 -19.06 10.90
CA ASN A 59 15.98 -18.80 9.47
C ASN A 59 15.19 -17.52 9.17
N CYS A 60 14.74 -16.82 10.21
CA CYS A 60 13.92 -15.63 10.09
C CYS A 60 14.75 -14.36 10.29
N PRO A 61 14.32 -13.24 9.69
CA PRO A 61 14.93 -11.96 9.98
C PRO A 61 14.75 -11.56 11.44
N GLU A 62 15.68 -10.76 11.95
CA GLU A 62 15.65 -10.26 13.34
C GLU A 62 14.43 -9.36 13.60
N ASP A 63 14.03 -8.59 12.60
CA ASP A 63 12.84 -7.74 12.63
C ASP A 63 11.93 -8.13 11.45
N GLY A 64 10.71 -8.56 11.72
CA GLY A 64 9.69 -8.85 10.72
C GLY A 64 8.70 -7.71 10.51
N GLY A 65 8.79 -6.63 11.28
CA GLY A 65 7.82 -5.55 11.24
C GLY A 65 6.47 -5.87 11.90
N PRO A 66 5.58 -4.86 11.97
CA PRO A 66 4.40 -4.88 12.83
C PRO A 66 3.11 -5.52 12.25
N ASP A 67 3.04 -5.90 10.97
CA ASP A 67 1.81 -6.40 10.28
C ASP A 67 0.73 -5.32 10.07
N HIS A 68 1.16 -4.10 9.73
CA HIS A 68 0.32 -3.01 9.25
C HIS A 68 0.06 -3.15 7.75
N ASP A 69 -1.15 -3.54 7.41
CA ASP A 69 -1.64 -3.88 6.09
C ASP A 69 -2.90 -3.06 5.73
N PHE A 70 -3.06 -2.80 4.44
CA PHE A 70 -4.31 -2.28 3.89
C PHE A 70 -5.29 -3.42 3.61
N GLY A 71 -6.19 -3.68 4.56
CA GLY A 71 -7.25 -4.68 4.40
C GLY A 71 -8.35 -4.34 3.39
N ALA A 72 -8.34 -3.14 2.79
CA ALA A 72 -9.35 -2.71 1.83
C ALA A 72 -8.82 -1.71 0.80
N SER A 73 -9.47 -1.68 -0.37
CA SER A 73 -9.21 -0.68 -1.40
C SER A 73 -9.50 0.74 -0.90
N PRO A 74 -8.72 1.75 -1.33
CA PRO A 74 -8.97 3.13 -0.96
C PRO A 74 -10.27 3.64 -1.59
N ALA A 75 -11.06 4.38 -0.82
CA ALA A 75 -12.24 5.07 -1.30
C ALA A 75 -11.86 6.43 -1.90
N LEU A 76 -12.28 6.65 -3.14
CA LEU A 76 -12.16 7.95 -3.80
C LEU A 76 -13.36 8.84 -3.42
N VAL A 77 -13.09 9.93 -2.71
CA VAL A 77 -14.12 10.91 -2.32
C VAL A 77 -13.95 12.17 -3.15
N ILE A 78 -14.99 12.53 -3.90
CA ILE A 78 -15.01 13.72 -4.75
C ILE A 78 -15.63 14.87 -3.96
N GLY A 79 -14.87 15.94 -3.77
CA GLY A 79 -15.33 17.14 -3.05
C GLY A 79 -16.26 18.01 -3.89
N SER A 80 -16.95 18.95 -3.23
CA SER A 80 -17.94 19.84 -3.85
C SER A 80 -17.33 20.85 -4.84
N ARG A 81 -16.01 21.09 -4.76
CA ARG A 81 -15.29 21.99 -5.67
C ARG A 81 -14.60 21.17 -6.76
N PRO A 82 -14.61 21.63 -8.02
CA PRO A 82 -13.83 21.01 -9.09
C PRO A 82 -12.37 20.85 -8.66
N GLY A 83 -11.83 19.65 -8.87
CA GLY A 83 -10.43 19.36 -8.54
C GLY A 83 -10.17 18.89 -7.11
N ASN A 84 -11.13 19.00 -6.17
CA ASN A 84 -10.95 18.46 -4.82
C ASN A 84 -11.24 16.97 -4.78
N VAL A 85 -10.24 16.19 -4.37
CA VAL A 85 -10.33 14.75 -4.21
C VAL A 85 -9.62 14.34 -2.92
N LEU A 86 -10.22 13.42 -2.19
CA LEU A 86 -9.62 12.76 -1.03
C LEU A 86 -9.57 11.25 -1.27
N LEU A 87 -8.52 10.61 -0.77
CA LEU A 87 -8.44 9.16 -0.64
C LEU A 87 -8.63 8.81 0.83
N ALA A 88 -9.66 8.03 1.12
CA ALA A 88 -9.90 7.48 2.45
C ALA A 88 -9.53 5.99 2.45
N PHE A 89 -8.74 5.57 3.43
CA PHE A 89 -8.25 4.20 3.57
C PHE A 89 -8.09 3.88 5.06
N GLY A 90 -8.13 2.59 5.38
CA GLY A 90 -7.87 2.07 6.72
C GLY A 90 -6.64 1.17 6.71
N VAL A 91 -5.94 1.14 7.83
CA VAL A 91 -4.81 0.26 8.13
C VAL A 91 -5.13 -0.43 9.46
N ASN A 92 -4.75 -1.70 9.63
CA ASN A 92 -4.92 -2.45 10.88
C ASN A 92 -3.79 -2.18 11.89
#